data_AF-A0A259M8K5-F1
#
_entry.id   AF-A0A259M8K5-F1
#
_cell.length_a   1.000
_cell.length_b   1.000
_cell.length_c   1.000
_cell.angle_alpha   90.00
_cell.angle_beta   90.00
_cell.angle_gamma   90.00
#
_symmetry.space_group_name_H-M   'P 1'
#
loop_
_entity.id
_entity.type
_entity.pdbx_description
1 polymer ?
#
loop_
_entity_poly.entity_id
_entity_poly.type
_entity_poly.pdbx_seq_one_letter_code
_entity_poly.pdbx_strand_id
1 'polypeptide(L)'
;LNATGVSLIDNEGPRGDTLHAVVNAVYGVPRNFIADNATLVAELAYSRLQKVTEHKELFKGEGYNCVDVQTGGRGDKSDGCSTKDYWAVAVNYTPQYVEILPSWTLEVPLTINYGLKGNAASAGGGSEGALSWSVGAKMIYRQEHEFSLRYADVSAQEKNSRNIYGERMVNGNGNVGGTDRGWLAFTYKTSF
;
A
#
# COMPACT_ATOMS: atom_id res chain seq x y z
N LEU A 1 1.78 17.14 5.56
CA LEU A 1 1.11 16.74 4.29
C LEU A 1 2.18 16.36 3.27
N ASN A 2 1.83 15.76 2.14
CA ASN A 2 2.79 15.54 1.06
C ASN A 2 3.40 16.87 0.61
N ALA A 3 4.72 16.93 0.56
CA ALA A 3 5.48 18.16 0.36
C ALA A 3 6.27 18.11 -0.94
N THR A 4 6.38 19.23 -1.64
CA THR A 4 7.34 19.41 -2.73
C THR A 4 8.72 19.85 -2.25
N GLY A 5 8.82 20.29 -0.98
CA GLY A 5 10.06 20.76 -0.36
C GLY A 5 9.83 21.24 1.07
N VAL A 6 10.79 22.00 1.56
CA VAL A 6 10.80 22.61 2.90
C VAL A 6 10.97 24.13 2.75
N SER A 7 10.32 24.90 3.61
CA SER A 7 10.40 26.36 3.62
C SER A 7 11.78 26.82 4.05
N LEU A 8 12.34 27.78 3.30
CA LEU A 8 13.67 28.34 3.59
C LEU A 8 13.68 29.33 4.76
N ILE A 9 12.50 29.74 5.25
CA ILE A 9 12.36 30.77 6.29
C ILE A 9 12.36 30.13 7.68
N ASP A 10 11.65 29.01 7.84
CA ASP A 10 11.38 28.34 9.12
C ASP A 10 11.74 26.85 9.12
N ASN A 11 12.20 26.30 8.00
CA ASN A 11 12.51 24.87 7.81
C ASN A 11 11.30 23.94 8.03
N GLU A 12 10.08 24.43 7.77
CA GLU A 12 8.85 23.65 7.92
C GLU A 12 8.24 23.25 6.56
N GLY A 13 7.38 22.23 6.58
CA GLY A 13 6.64 21.73 5.42
C GLY A 13 5.13 22.02 5.50
N PRO A 14 4.35 21.64 4.48
CA PRO A 14 2.90 21.87 4.46
C PRO A 14 2.18 21.14 5.59
N ARG A 15 1.43 21.89 6.39
CA ARG A 15 0.55 21.37 7.46
C ARG A 15 -0.92 21.49 7.07
N GLY A 16 -1.75 20.64 7.66
CA GLY A 16 -3.18 20.68 7.47
C GLY A 16 -3.91 19.55 8.16
N ASP A 17 -5.23 19.66 8.17
CA ASP A 17 -6.12 18.74 8.86
C ASP A 17 -6.60 17.67 7.88
N THR A 18 -6.59 16.41 8.33
CA THR A 18 -7.07 15.26 7.56
C THR A 18 -8.06 14.45 8.41
N LEU A 19 -9.10 13.94 7.76
CA LEU A 19 -10.05 12.99 8.34
C LEU A 19 -9.72 11.61 7.81
N HIS A 20 -9.75 10.60 8.68
CA HIS A 20 -9.53 9.20 8.32
C HIS A 20 -10.67 8.36 8.87
N ALA A 21 -11.12 7.39 8.09
CA ALA A 21 -12.12 6.41 8.49
C ALA A 21 -11.71 5.04 7.96
N VAL A 22 -11.97 4.01 8.76
CA VAL A 22 -11.67 2.63 8.40
C VAL A 22 -12.84 1.73 8.80
N VAL A 23 -13.21 0.81 7.92
CA VAL A 23 -14.24 -0.19 8.18
C VAL A 23 -13.64 -1.56 7.92
N ASN A 24 -13.71 -2.42 8.93
CA ASN A 24 -13.17 -3.77 8.89
C ASN A 24 -14.30 -4.79 8.98
N ALA A 25 -14.23 -5.83 8.14
CA ALA A 25 -15.09 -6.99 8.16
C ALA A 25 -14.23 -8.24 8.34
N VAL A 26 -14.60 -9.08 9.30
CA VAL A 26 -13.94 -10.36 9.56
C VAL A 26 -14.97 -11.47 9.42
N TYR A 27 -14.65 -12.48 8.64
CA TYR A 27 -15.52 -13.61 8.38
C TYR A 27 -14.75 -14.93 8.46
N GLY A 28 -15.19 -15.81 9.37
CA GLY A 28 -14.75 -17.19 9.40
C GLY A 28 -15.44 -17.95 8.29
N VAL A 29 -14.68 -18.32 7.26
CA VAL A 29 -15.16 -19.10 6.13
C VAL A 29 -15.22 -20.56 6.56
N PRO A 30 -16.41 -21.16 6.62
CA PRO A 30 -16.56 -22.58 6.92
C PRO A 30 -15.97 -23.42 5.79
N ARG A 31 -15.85 -24.73 6.03
CA ARG A 31 -15.35 -25.70 5.06
C ARG A 31 -15.95 -25.50 3.68
N ASN A 32 -15.08 -25.41 2.68
CA ASN A 32 -15.46 -25.25 1.28
C ASN A 32 -14.64 -26.21 0.39
N PHE A 33 -14.76 -26.08 -0.94
CA PHE A 33 -14.02 -26.93 -1.88
C PHE A 33 -12.52 -26.62 -1.95
N ILE A 34 -12.07 -25.50 -1.36
CA ILE A 34 -10.70 -25.01 -1.40
C ILE A 34 -9.94 -25.39 -0.12
N ALA A 35 -10.56 -25.33 1.06
CA ALA A 35 -9.91 -25.53 2.36
C ALA A 35 -10.88 -26.03 3.46
N ASP A 36 -10.32 -26.60 4.53
CA ASP A 36 -11.09 -27.11 5.69
C ASP A 36 -11.76 -25.97 6.47
N ASN A 37 -11.07 -24.84 6.57
CA ASN A 37 -11.61 -23.57 7.00
C ASN A 37 -10.76 -22.43 6.39
N ALA A 38 -11.23 -21.20 6.49
CA ALA A 38 -10.40 -20.04 6.19
C ALA A 38 -10.83 -18.82 7.01
N THR A 39 -9.95 -17.84 7.14
CA THR A 39 -10.33 -16.51 7.64
C THR A 39 -10.25 -15.51 6.49
N LEU A 40 -11.32 -14.75 6.30
CA LEU A 40 -11.38 -13.61 5.39
C LEU A 40 -11.49 -12.33 6.20
N VAL A 41 -10.52 -11.42 6.02
CA VAL A 41 -10.56 -10.06 6.56
C VAL A 41 -10.56 -9.10 5.38
N ALA A 42 -11.50 -8.17 5.37
CA ALA A 42 -11.56 -7.09 4.39
C ALA A 42 -11.61 -5.74 5.11
N GLU A 43 -10.82 -4.79 4.64
CA GLU A 43 -10.75 -3.42 5.14
C GLU A 43 -11.07 -2.45 4.00
N LEU A 44 -11.89 -1.45 4.29
CA LEU A 44 -12.09 -0.28 3.45
C LEU A 44 -11.58 0.95 4.22
N ALA A 45 -10.57 1.60 3.66
CA ALA A 45 -9.98 2.81 4.22
C ALA A 45 -10.37 4.04 3.38
N TYR A 46 -10.69 5.12 4.08
CA TYR A 46 -11.01 6.42 3.50
C TYR A 46 -10.19 7.51 4.20
N SER A 47 -9.61 8.41 3.43
CA SER A 47 -9.03 9.64 3.99
C SER A 47 -9.43 10.86 3.18
N ARG A 48 -9.56 12.00 3.86
CA ARG A 48 -9.94 13.27 3.26
C ARG A 48 -9.11 14.41 3.80
N LEU A 49 -8.57 15.23 2.91
CA LEU A 49 -7.99 16.53 3.25
C LEU A 49 -9.13 17.52 3.60
N GLN A 50 -9.12 18.00 4.84
CA GLN A 50 -10.07 19.01 5.27
C GLN A 50 -9.60 20.40 4.82
N LYS A 51 -8.38 20.78 5.21
CA LYS A 51 -7.78 22.05 4.84
C LYS A 51 -6.26 21.99 4.97
N VAL A 52 -5.57 22.80 4.17
CA VAL A 52 -4.16 23.12 4.35
C VAL A 52 -4.07 24.37 5.22
N THR A 53 -3.36 24.29 6.34
CA THR A 53 -3.26 25.36 7.34
C THR A 53 -2.03 26.23 7.13
N GLU A 54 -0.88 25.61 6.82
CA GLU A 54 0.41 26.28 6.69
C GLU A 54 1.17 25.78 5.45
N HIS A 55 2.04 26.64 4.91
CA HIS A 55 2.87 26.39 3.72
C HIS A 55 2.13 25.79 2.52
N LYS A 56 1.03 26.43 2.10
CA LYS A 56 0.22 25.99 0.96
C LYS A 56 1.02 25.93 -0.33
N GLU A 57 2.00 26.79 -0.47
CA GLU A 57 2.97 26.85 -1.56
C GLU A 57 3.88 25.61 -1.64
N LEU A 58 4.01 24.84 -0.57
CA LEU A 58 4.80 23.60 -0.53
C LEU A 58 3.94 22.33 -0.62
N PHE A 59 2.61 22.47 -0.61
CA PHE A 59 1.72 21.31 -0.64
C PHE A 59 1.69 20.67 -2.03
N LYS A 60 2.07 19.39 -2.10
CA LYS A 60 2.01 18.56 -3.32
C LYS A 60 0.58 18.04 -3.54
N GLY A 61 -0.34 18.93 -3.88
CA GLY A 61 -1.75 18.60 -4.13
C GLY A 61 -2.27 19.12 -5.47
N GLU A 62 -3.34 18.50 -5.98
CA GLU A 62 -4.05 19.00 -7.17
C GLU A 62 -4.57 20.42 -6.94
N GLY A 63 -4.17 21.35 -7.82
CA GLY A 63 -4.49 22.78 -7.67
C GLY A 63 -3.65 23.54 -6.65
N TYR A 64 -2.59 22.92 -6.15
CA TYR A 64 -1.51 23.57 -5.41
C TYR A 64 -0.22 23.50 -6.24
N ASN A 65 0.94 23.36 -5.60
CA ASN A 65 2.25 23.36 -6.24
C ASN A 65 2.64 21.99 -6.84
N CYS A 66 1.66 21.17 -7.23
CA CYS A 66 1.94 19.90 -7.86
C CYS A 66 2.04 20.06 -9.38
N VAL A 67 3.16 19.62 -9.94
CA VAL A 67 3.49 19.76 -11.36
C VAL A 67 3.42 18.42 -12.07
N ASP A 68 3.03 18.47 -13.34
CA ASP A 68 3.08 17.32 -14.24
C ASP A 68 4.53 16.94 -14.51
N VAL A 69 4.87 15.66 -14.31
CA VAL A 69 6.27 15.21 -14.36
C VAL A 69 6.87 15.22 -15.77
N GLN A 70 6.06 15.32 -16.82
CA GLN A 70 6.50 15.31 -18.22
C GLN A 70 6.55 16.72 -18.84
N THR A 71 5.57 17.55 -18.52
CA THR A 71 5.33 18.85 -19.15
C THR A 71 5.70 20.03 -18.26
N GLY A 72 5.84 19.81 -16.93
CA GLY A 72 6.03 20.88 -15.96
C GLY A 72 4.79 21.77 -15.75
N GLY A 73 3.67 21.43 -16.40
CA GLY A 73 2.38 22.09 -16.23
C GLY A 73 1.70 21.69 -14.92
N ARG A 74 0.39 21.95 -14.83
CA ARG A 74 -0.40 21.52 -13.67
C ARG A 74 -0.52 20.00 -13.65
N GLY A 75 -0.02 19.37 -12.59
CA GLY A 75 -0.07 17.91 -12.42
C GLY A 75 -1.43 17.42 -11.91
N ASP A 76 -1.65 16.13 -12.07
CA ASP A 76 -2.80 15.41 -11.54
C ASP A 76 -2.39 14.21 -10.68
N LYS A 77 -3.36 13.43 -10.20
CA LYS A 77 -3.11 12.20 -9.43
C LYS A 77 -2.09 11.22 -10.06
N SER A 78 -1.98 11.15 -11.39
CA SER A 78 -1.01 10.28 -12.07
C SER A 78 0.44 10.74 -11.89
N ASP A 79 0.65 12.02 -11.55
CA ASP A 79 1.95 12.61 -11.18
C ASP A 79 2.29 12.42 -9.68
N GLY A 80 1.44 11.68 -8.97
CA GLY A 80 1.53 11.56 -7.51
C GLY A 80 1.10 12.83 -6.78
N CYS A 81 0.26 13.67 -7.39
CA CYS A 81 -0.37 14.79 -6.70
C CYS A 81 -1.40 14.30 -5.69
N SER A 82 -1.40 14.87 -4.49
CA SER A 82 -2.41 14.57 -3.47
C SER A 82 -3.78 15.05 -3.93
N THR A 83 -4.79 14.23 -3.72
CA THR A 83 -6.19 14.59 -3.98
C THR A 83 -6.92 14.91 -2.68
N LYS A 84 -8.13 15.44 -2.78
CA LYS A 84 -8.94 15.74 -1.59
C LYS A 84 -9.43 14.48 -0.88
N ASP A 85 -9.74 13.42 -1.61
CA ASP A 85 -10.35 12.20 -1.10
C ASP A 85 -9.55 10.98 -1.59
N TYR A 86 -9.24 10.05 -0.69
CA TYR A 86 -8.53 8.82 -0.97
C TYR A 86 -9.30 7.61 -0.47
N TRP A 87 -9.36 6.55 -1.28
CA TRP A 87 -9.97 5.28 -0.94
C TRP A 87 -9.00 4.14 -1.21
N ALA A 88 -8.92 3.20 -0.28
CA ALA A 88 -8.17 1.97 -0.42
C ALA A 88 -8.94 0.78 0.12
N VAL A 89 -8.64 -0.40 -0.43
CA VAL A 89 -9.15 -1.67 0.08
C VAL A 89 -7.97 -2.57 0.44
N ALA A 90 -8.09 -3.29 1.54
CA ALA A 90 -7.20 -4.38 1.89
C ALA A 90 -8.00 -5.65 2.10
N VAL A 91 -7.50 -6.79 1.62
CA VAL A 91 -8.11 -8.10 1.78
C VAL A 91 -7.03 -9.08 2.20
N ASN A 92 -7.29 -9.82 3.27
CA ASN A 92 -6.49 -10.92 3.75
C ASN A 92 -7.35 -12.18 3.76
N TYR A 93 -6.94 -13.19 3.01
CA TYR A 93 -7.59 -14.50 2.99
C TYR A 93 -6.57 -15.54 3.41
N THR A 94 -6.86 -16.28 4.48
CA THR A 94 -5.96 -17.29 5.04
C THR A 94 -6.70 -18.62 5.16
N PRO A 95 -6.73 -19.43 4.08
CA PRO A 95 -7.14 -20.82 4.14
C PRO A 95 -6.21 -21.65 5.03
N GLN A 96 -6.80 -22.54 5.81
CA GLN A 96 -6.10 -23.48 6.67
C GLN A 96 -6.48 -24.93 6.28
N TYR A 97 -5.46 -25.78 6.27
CA TYR A 97 -5.55 -27.22 6.05
C TYR A 97 -5.00 -27.90 7.29
N VAL A 98 -5.90 -28.40 8.11
CA VAL A 98 -5.57 -28.95 9.42
C VAL A 98 -5.25 -30.43 9.24
N GLU A 99 -4.18 -30.91 9.88
CA GLU A 99 -3.76 -32.32 9.79
C GLU A 99 -3.53 -32.83 8.36
N ILE A 100 -3.04 -31.97 7.46
CA ILE A 100 -2.67 -32.38 6.09
C ILE A 100 -1.64 -33.52 6.08
N LEU A 101 -0.79 -33.56 7.10
CA LEU A 101 0.03 -34.70 7.52
C LEU A 101 -0.11 -34.87 9.04
N PRO A 102 0.22 -36.04 9.61
CA PRO A 102 0.15 -36.24 11.05
C PRO A 102 0.93 -35.16 11.82
N SER A 103 0.23 -34.39 12.66
CA SER A 103 0.77 -33.25 13.43
C SER A 103 1.21 -32.03 12.61
N TRP A 104 0.85 -31.93 11.33
CA TRP A 104 1.14 -30.76 10.49
C TRP A 104 -0.13 -30.00 10.12
N THR A 105 -0.07 -28.68 10.22
CA THR A 105 -1.09 -27.76 9.71
C THR A 105 -0.47 -26.83 8.67
N LEU A 106 -1.14 -26.64 7.54
CA LEU A 106 -0.75 -25.69 6.49
C LEU A 106 -1.71 -24.50 6.49
N GLU A 107 -1.18 -23.29 6.56
CA GLU A 107 -1.91 -22.04 6.31
C GLU A 107 -1.34 -21.37 5.06
N VAL A 108 -2.20 -20.86 4.18
CA VAL A 108 -1.77 -20.17 2.95
C VAL A 108 -2.24 -18.73 2.97
N PRO A 109 -1.53 -17.81 3.68
CA PRO A 109 -1.95 -16.42 3.76
C PRO A 109 -1.80 -15.70 2.41
N LEU A 110 -2.90 -15.11 1.95
CA LEU A 110 -2.99 -14.26 0.76
C LEU A 110 -3.39 -12.85 1.20
N THR A 111 -2.63 -11.85 0.78
CA THR A 111 -2.91 -10.44 1.08
C THR A 111 -2.94 -9.64 -0.22
N ILE A 112 -3.90 -8.74 -0.36
CA ILE A 112 -3.97 -7.74 -1.43
C ILE A 112 -4.35 -6.41 -0.79
N ASN A 113 -3.61 -5.34 -1.07
CA ASN A 113 -4.00 -3.97 -0.77
C ASN A 113 -3.95 -3.15 -2.05
N TYR A 114 -5.00 -2.38 -2.32
CA TYR A 114 -5.14 -1.63 -3.56
C TYR A 114 -5.72 -0.24 -3.31
N GLY A 115 -5.09 0.80 -3.88
CA GLY A 115 -5.61 2.16 -3.89
C GLY A 115 -6.70 2.34 -4.95
N LEU A 116 -7.95 2.46 -4.52
CA LEU A 116 -9.11 2.52 -5.40
C LEU A 116 -9.25 3.86 -6.13
N LYS A 117 -9.08 4.96 -5.40
CA LYS A 117 -9.34 6.30 -5.93
C LYS A 117 -8.56 7.36 -5.17
N GLY A 118 -7.98 8.29 -5.91
CA GLY A 118 -7.26 9.45 -5.41
C GLY A 118 -5.91 9.09 -4.80
N ASN A 119 -5.21 10.11 -4.32
CA ASN A 119 -3.98 9.97 -3.55
C ASN A 119 -4.18 10.65 -2.18
N ALA A 120 -3.77 9.98 -1.11
CA ALA A 120 -3.87 10.50 0.23
C ALA A 120 -3.01 11.77 0.39
N ALA A 121 -3.52 12.78 1.09
CA ALA A 121 -2.80 14.03 1.33
C ALA A 121 -1.79 13.96 2.48
N SER A 122 -1.94 12.96 3.36
CA SER A 122 -0.99 12.67 4.44
C SER A 122 0.27 12.01 3.90
N ALA A 123 1.42 12.39 4.47
CA ALA A 123 2.69 11.73 4.15
C ALA A 123 2.62 10.24 4.53
N GLY A 124 3.14 9.38 3.67
CA GLY A 124 3.07 7.92 3.87
C GLY A 124 1.67 7.32 3.66
N GLY A 125 0.69 8.12 3.19
CA GLY A 125 -0.58 7.60 2.72
C GLY A 125 -0.44 6.88 1.37
N GLY A 126 -1.52 6.26 0.91
CA GLY A 126 -1.51 5.50 -0.34
C GLY A 126 -1.81 6.33 -1.59
N SER A 127 -1.62 5.69 -2.74
CA SER A 127 -1.80 6.24 -4.09
C SER A 127 -2.83 5.45 -4.88
N GLU A 128 -3.55 6.11 -5.79
CA GLU A 128 -4.46 5.48 -6.74
C GLU A 128 -3.70 4.47 -7.60
N GLY A 129 -4.28 3.27 -7.77
CA GLY A 129 -3.69 2.22 -8.59
C GLY A 129 -2.48 1.53 -7.97
N ALA A 130 -1.98 1.98 -6.81
CA ALA A 130 -0.92 1.28 -6.11
C ALA A 130 -1.44 -0.06 -5.57
N LEU A 131 -0.74 -1.14 -5.91
CA LEU A 131 -1.04 -2.50 -5.53
C LEU A 131 0.11 -3.02 -4.66
N SER A 132 -0.23 -3.65 -3.54
CA SER A 132 0.70 -4.50 -2.80
C SER A 132 0.03 -5.84 -2.58
N TRP A 133 0.74 -6.93 -2.83
CA TRP A 133 0.18 -8.24 -2.65
C TRP A 133 1.22 -9.22 -2.14
N SER A 134 0.74 -10.30 -1.56
CA SER A 134 1.61 -11.37 -1.11
C SER A 134 0.87 -12.69 -1.06
N VAL A 135 1.64 -13.75 -1.25
CA VAL A 135 1.21 -15.11 -0.99
C VAL A 135 2.25 -15.78 -0.11
N GLY A 136 1.80 -16.56 0.86
CA GLY A 136 2.68 -17.35 1.70
C GLY A 136 2.18 -18.76 1.88
N ALA A 137 3.07 -19.62 2.34
CA ALA A 137 2.80 -20.95 2.82
C ALA A 137 3.43 -21.11 4.20
N LYS A 138 2.63 -21.46 5.19
CA LYS A 138 3.02 -21.57 6.58
C LYS A 138 2.71 -22.97 7.07
N MET A 139 3.74 -23.74 7.34
CA MET A 139 3.65 -25.10 7.87
C MET A 139 3.96 -25.09 9.36
N ILE A 140 3.04 -25.63 10.16
CA ILE A 140 3.14 -25.71 11.61
C ILE A 140 3.21 -27.18 12.00
N TYR A 141 4.30 -27.61 12.63
CA TYR A 141 4.49 -28.95 13.18
C TYR A 141 4.34 -28.94 14.69
N ARG A 142 3.43 -29.77 15.21
CA ARG A 142 3.12 -29.94 16.65
C ARG A 142 2.80 -28.64 17.40
N GLN A 143 2.44 -27.57 16.69
CA GLN A 143 2.26 -26.22 17.26
C GLN A 143 3.54 -25.62 17.90
N GLU A 144 4.70 -26.27 17.72
CA GLU A 144 5.98 -25.86 18.30
C GLU A 144 6.95 -25.34 17.25
N HIS A 145 6.87 -25.87 16.02
CA HIS A 145 7.76 -25.50 14.92
C HIS A 145 6.95 -24.88 13.79
N GLU A 146 7.30 -23.66 13.42
CA GLU A 146 6.63 -22.89 12.38
C GLU A 146 7.62 -22.56 11.27
N PHE A 147 7.30 -23.00 10.06
CA PHE A 147 8.06 -22.73 8.84
C PHE A 147 7.19 -21.89 7.92
N SER A 148 7.58 -20.65 7.64
CA SER A 148 6.82 -19.77 6.76
C SER A 148 7.66 -19.33 5.57
N LEU A 149 7.12 -19.52 4.38
CA LEU A 149 7.64 -18.97 3.13
C LEU A 149 6.66 -17.91 2.65
N ARG A 150 7.14 -16.70 2.31
CA ARG A 150 6.30 -15.60 1.82
C ARG A 150 6.96 -14.95 0.62
N TYR A 151 6.20 -14.82 -0.46
CA TYR A 151 6.51 -13.94 -1.58
C TYR A 151 5.62 -12.71 -1.51
N ALA A 152 6.20 -11.53 -1.68
CA ALA A 152 5.46 -10.28 -1.70
C ALA A 152 6.03 -9.36 -2.78
N ASP A 153 5.14 -8.59 -3.39
CA ASP A 153 5.50 -7.64 -4.43
C ASP A 153 4.57 -6.42 -4.38
N VAL A 154 5.05 -5.32 -4.95
CA VAL A 154 4.32 -4.07 -5.05
C VAL A 154 4.39 -3.55 -6.48
N SER A 155 3.35 -2.84 -6.88
CA SER A 155 3.27 -2.19 -8.17
C SER A 155 2.62 -0.82 -8.01
N ALA A 156 3.10 0.14 -8.75
CA ALA A 156 2.61 1.51 -8.74
C ALA A 156 2.52 2.03 -10.19
N GLN A 157 1.76 3.11 -10.40
CA GLN A 157 1.53 3.62 -11.74
C GLN A 157 2.68 4.50 -12.19
N GLU A 158 3.46 4.00 -13.14
CA GLU A 158 4.56 4.74 -13.73
C GLU A 158 4.08 5.78 -14.73
N LYS A 159 4.64 6.98 -14.61
CA LYS A 159 4.58 8.08 -15.57
C LYS A 159 6.01 8.56 -15.80
N ASN A 160 6.70 7.87 -16.70
CA ASN A 160 8.10 8.12 -17.01
C ASN A 160 8.32 9.56 -17.49
N SER A 161 9.31 10.26 -16.91
CA SER A 161 9.70 11.61 -17.30
C SER A 161 11.07 11.63 -17.98
N ARG A 162 11.54 12.81 -18.39
CA ARG A 162 12.90 13.02 -18.86
C ARG A 162 13.62 14.02 -17.98
N ASN A 163 14.90 13.79 -17.70
CA ASN A 163 15.74 14.77 -17.02
C ASN A 163 16.18 15.90 -17.98
N ILE A 164 16.90 16.89 -17.45
CA ILE A 164 17.45 18.02 -18.22
C ILE A 164 18.43 17.59 -19.33
N TYR A 165 19.00 16.38 -19.24
CA TYR A 165 19.89 15.78 -20.22
C TYR A 165 19.15 14.89 -21.24
N GLY A 166 17.82 14.81 -21.18
CA GLY A 166 16.99 14.03 -22.10
C GLY A 166 16.86 12.54 -21.78
N GLU A 167 17.48 12.07 -20.69
CA GLU A 167 17.44 10.67 -20.24
C GLU A 167 16.10 10.35 -19.59
N ARG A 168 15.61 9.12 -19.77
CA ARG A 168 14.35 8.67 -19.16
C ARG A 168 14.54 8.43 -17.66
N MET A 169 13.59 8.93 -16.87
CA MET A 169 13.52 8.75 -15.43
C MET A 169 12.23 8.02 -15.07
N VAL A 170 12.32 7.03 -14.17
CA VAL A 170 11.15 6.37 -13.61
C VAL A 170 10.53 7.32 -12.60
N ASN A 171 9.29 7.72 -12.87
CA ASN A 171 8.52 8.64 -12.05
C ASN A 171 7.05 8.23 -12.11
N GLY A 172 6.18 8.85 -11.31
CA GLY A 172 4.74 8.59 -11.37
C GLY A 172 4.06 8.60 -10.01
N ASN A 173 2.97 7.86 -9.91
CA ASN A 173 2.10 7.83 -8.75
C ASN A 173 2.39 6.62 -7.85
N GLY A 174 2.81 6.91 -6.61
CA GLY A 174 3.08 5.90 -5.60
C GLY A 174 4.55 5.47 -5.57
N ASN A 175 4.81 4.28 -5.02
CA ASN A 175 6.16 3.73 -4.88
C ASN A 175 6.67 3.09 -6.18
N VAL A 176 6.81 3.90 -7.24
CA VAL A 176 7.27 3.43 -8.57
C VAL A 176 8.66 2.78 -8.51
N GLY A 177 9.54 3.22 -7.61
CA GLY A 177 10.86 2.61 -7.42
C GLY A 177 10.80 1.21 -6.79
N GLY A 178 9.69 0.85 -6.16
CA GLY A 178 9.43 -0.49 -5.62
C GLY A 178 8.72 -1.42 -6.59
N THR A 179 8.21 -0.93 -7.73
CA THR A 179 7.56 -1.76 -8.74
C THR A 179 8.50 -2.85 -9.24
N ASP A 180 7.99 -4.07 -9.36
CA ASP A 180 8.72 -5.26 -9.82
C ASP A 180 9.94 -5.60 -8.96
N ARG A 181 9.91 -5.23 -7.67
CA ARG A 181 10.96 -5.55 -6.68
C ARG A 181 10.45 -6.53 -5.63
N GLY A 182 9.79 -7.58 -6.12
CA GLY A 182 9.30 -8.66 -5.27
C GLY A 182 10.43 -9.33 -4.48
N TRP A 183 10.10 -9.78 -3.29
CA TRP A 183 11.03 -10.47 -2.39
C TRP A 183 10.42 -11.76 -1.86
N LEU A 184 11.31 -12.72 -1.61
CA LEU A 184 11.00 -14.01 -1.01
C LEU A 184 11.67 -14.07 0.36
N ALA A 185 10.89 -14.32 1.41
CA ALA A 185 11.43 -14.57 2.74
C ALA A 185 11.02 -15.94 3.24
N PHE A 186 11.99 -16.63 3.82
CA PHE A 186 11.78 -17.81 4.63
C PHE A 186 12.03 -17.46 6.09
N THR A 187 11.11 -17.85 6.97
CA THR A 187 11.25 -17.68 8.41
C THR A 187 10.98 -19.01 9.09
N TYR A 188 11.81 -19.31 10.09
CA TYR A 188 11.60 -20.43 11.00
C TYR A 188 11.46 -19.90 12.41
N LYS A 189 10.41 -20.33 13.10
CA LYS A 189 10.12 -19.99 14.49
C LYS A 189 9.90 -21.27 15.29
N THR A 190 10.39 -21.28 16.52
CA THR A 190 10.16 -22.38 17.46
C THR A 190 9.80 -21.85 18.85
N SER A 191 8.95 -22.57 19.58
CA SER A 191 8.63 -22.33 20.98
C SER A 191 8.93 -23.59 21.81
N PHE A 192 9.32 -23.38 23.07
CA PHE A 192 9.68 -24.41 24.06
C PHE A 192 8.79 -24.33 25.30
#